data_AF-A0A1T8SI72-F1
#
_entry.id   AF-A0A1T8SI72-F1
#
_cell.length_a   1.000
_cell.length_b   1.000
_cell.length_c   1.000
_cell.angle_alpha   90.00
_cell.angle_beta   90.00
_cell.angle_gamma   90.00
#
_symmetry.space_group_name_H-M   'P 1'
#
loop_
_entity.id
_entity.type
_entity.pdbx_description
1 polymer ?
#
loop_
_entity_poly.entity_id
_entity_poly.type
_entity_poly.pdbx_seq_one_letter_code
_entity_poly.pdbx_strand_id
1 'polypeptide(L)'
;MSDAQDHGRVALVNGWISNGGTSDVAGPTRECVFRLPGTPAYANVVYALNGAMLWGEGLSPSRERRRFYGIGKTDRFASFLADR
;
A
#
# COMPACT_ATOMS: atom_id res chain seq x y z
N MET A 1 2.82 2.36 -15.72
CA MET A 1 2.07 1.75 -14.61
C MET A 1 2.14 2.74 -13.46
N SER A 2 1.02 3.12 -12.85
CA SER A 2 1.04 4.02 -11.69
C SER A 2 1.52 3.29 -10.43
N ASP A 3 1.95 4.04 -9.40
CA ASP A 3 2.36 3.46 -8.12
C ASP A 3 1.25 2.56 -7.55
N ALA A 4 -0.01 3.00 -7.61
CA ALA A 4 -1.16 2.22 -7.16
C ALA A 4 -1.30 0.87 -7.90
N GLN A 5 -1.09 0.86 -9.22
CA GLN A 5 -1.13 -0.36 -10.02
C GLN A 5 0.04 -1.30 -9.70
N ASP A 6 1.24 -0.75 -9.55
CA ASP A 6 2.43 -1.55 -9.25
C ASP A 6 2.35 -2.14 -7.83
N HIS A 7 2.01 -1.33 -6.83
CA HIS A 7 1.80 -1.82 -5.47
C HIS A 7 0.66 -2.83 -5.38
N GLY A 8 -0.42 -2.66 -6.15
CA GLY A 8 -1.50 -3.65 -6.24
C GLY A 8 -1.02 -5.00 -6.78
N ARG A 9 -0.15 -4.97 -7.80
CA ARG A 9 0.50 -6.17 -8.34
C ARG A 9 1.45 -6.82 -7.33
N VAL A 10 2.32 -6.03 -6.67
CA VAL A 10 3.26 -6.53 -5.66
C VAL A 10 2.51 -7.12 -4.47
N ALA A 11 1.45 -6.46 -4.01
CA ALA A 11 0.58 -6.95 -2.95
C ALA A 11 0.00 -8.33 -3.30
N LEU A 12 -0.62 -8.45 -4.48
CA LEU A 12 -1.22 -9.70 -4.95
C LEU A 12 -0.19 -10.84 -5.00
N VAL A 13 0.99 -10.59 -5.59
CA VAL A 13 2.07 -11.59 -5.71
C VAL A 13 2.55 -12.06 -4.34
N ASN A 14 2.54 -11.18 -3.33
CA ASN A 14 3.01 -11.50 -1.99
C ASN A 14 1.88 -11.95 -1.02
N GLY A 15 0.64 -12.12 -1.51
CA GLY A 15 -0.49 -12.62 -0.73
C GLY A 15 -1.23 -11.56 0.08
N TRP A 16 -0.94 -10.29 -0.14
CA TRP A 16 -1.69 -9.17 0.43
C TRP A 16 -2.98 -8.93 -0.34
N ILE A 17 -4.04 -8.57 0.38
CA ILE A 17 -5.34 -8.20 -0.17
C ILE A 17 -5.54 -6.70 0.03
N SER A 18 -5.96 -5.99 -1.01
CA SER A 18 -6.27 -4.56 -0.96
C SER A 18 -7.78 -4.32 -1.00
N ASN A 19 -8.30 -3.44 -0.14
CA ASN A 19 -9.71 -3.03 -0.17
C ASN A 19 -10.00 -1.92 -1.20
N GLY A 20 -8.98 -1.18 -1.60
CA GLY A 20 -9.11 -0.07 -2.51
C GLY A 20 -8.91 -0.56 -3.93
N GLY A 21 -9.81 -1.41 -4.46
CA GLY A 21 -9.85 -1.77 -5.89
C GLY A 21 -9.90 -0.52 -6.79
N THR A 22 -10.13 -0.67 -8.10
CA THR A 22 -10.18 0.44 -9.09
C THR A 22 -11.23 1.53 -8.84
N SER A 23 -11.86 1.56 -7.66
CA SER A 23 -12.94 2.44 -7.22
C SER A 23 -12.64 3.93 -7.44
N ASP A 24 -13.63 4.55 -8.07
CA ASP A 24 -13.69 5.90 -8.59
C ASP A 24 -14.35 6.87 -7.57
N VAL A 25 -14.62 6.41 -6.35
CA VAL A 25 -15.45 7.14 -5.37
C VAL A 25 -14.69 8.34 -4.78
N ALA A 26 -15.41 9.48 -4.78
CA ALA A 26 -14.92 10.84 -4.86
C ALA A 26 -14.26 11.40 -3.58
N GLY A 27 -12.97 11.68 -3.70
CA GLY A 27 -12.18 12.58 -2.87
C GLY A 27 -10.97 13.05 -3.69
N PRO A 28 -10.18 14.06 -3.27
CA PRO A 28 -8.98 14.48 -3.99
C PRO A 28 -7.90 13.38 -4.05
N THR A 29 -8.07 12.33 -3.26
CA THR A 29 -7.13 11.21 -3.08
C THR A 29 -7.90 9.90 -2.91
N ARG A 30 -7.26 8.79 -3.24
CA ARG A 30 -7.74 7.43 -3.02
C ARG A 30 -6.97 6.77 -1.89
N GLU A 31 -7.66 6.36 -0.83
CA GLU A 31 -7.07 5.58 0.26
C GLU A 31 -7.22 4.08 -0.01
N CYS A 32 -6.17 3.31 0.22
CA CYS A 32 -6.12 1.87 0.04
C CYS A 32 -5.51 1.22 1.27
N VAL A 33 -6.22 0.25 1.83
CA VAL A 33 -5.76 -0.60 2.93
C VAL A 33 -5.38 -1.96 2.38
N PHE A 34 -4.14 -2.36 2.65
CA PHE A 34 -3.59 -3.67 2.37
C PHE A 34 -3.56 -4.50 3.64
N ARG A 35 -3.96 -5.78 3.56
CA ARG A 35 -3.96 -6.73 4.68
C ARG A 35 -3.28 -8.01 4.27
N LEU A 36 -2.46 -8.58 5.15
CA LEU A 36 -1.90 -9.91 4.99
C LEU A 36 -2.70 -10.90 5.85
N PRO A 37 -3.51 -11.79 5.24
CA PRO A 37 -4.39 -12.70 5.97
C PRO A 37 -3.65 -13.55 7.00
N GLY A 38 -4.29 -13.80 8.14
CA GLY A 38 -3.71 -14.61 9.23
C GLY A 38 -2.66 -13.91 10.10
N THR A 39 -2.37 -12.63 9.82
CA THR A 39 -1.38 -11.83 10.58
C THR A 39 -2.00 -10.52 11.10
N PRO A 40 -1.36 -9.83 12.07
CA PRO A 40 -1.78 -8.48 12.43
C PRO A 40 -1.38 -7.43 11.38
N ALA A 41 -0.68 -7.82 10.30
CA ALA A 41 -0.06 -6.87 9.39
C ALA A 41 -1.09 -6.12 8.54
N TYR A 42 -0.82 -4.83 8.34
CA TYR A 42 -1.61 -3.97 7.46
C TYR A 42 -0.74 -2.85 6.88
N ALA A 43 -1.21 -2.23 5.81
CA ALA A 43 -0.76 -0.92 5.40
C ALA A 43 -1.94 -0.05 4.96
N ASN A 44 -1.88 1.25 5.26
CA ASN A 44 -2.79 2.25 4.71
C ASN A 44 -1.97 3.19 3.83
N VAL A 45 -2.37 3.34 2.57
CA VAL A 45 -1.68 4.16 1.58
C VAL A 45 -2.66 5.09 0.90
N VAL A 46 -2.26 6.34 0.76
CA VAL A 46 -3.01 7.37 0.05
C VAL A 46 -2.34 7.65 -1.29
N TYR A 47 -3.13 7.56 -2.35
CA TYR A 47 -2.75 7.86 -3.71
C TYR A 47 -3.46 9.12 -4.21
N ALA A 48 -2.80 9.89 -5.07
CA ALA A 48 -3.47 10.88 -5.91
C ALA A 48 -4.37 10.17 -6.95
N LEU A 49 -5.29 10.91 -7.57
CA LEU A 49 -6.20 10.35 -8.58
C LEU A 49 -5.48 9.77 -9.81
N ASN A 50 -4.26 10.26 -10.12
CA ASN A 50 -3.41 9.69 -11.17
C ASN A 50 -2.67 8.39 -10.73
N GLY A 51 -2.91 7.92 -9.50
CA GLY A 51 -2.30 6.73 -8.93
C GLY A 51 -0.91 6.93 -8.36
N ALA A 52 -0.38 8.16 -8.28
CA ALA A 52 0.88 8.44 -7.60
C ALA A 52 0.71 8.31 -6.08
N MET A 53 1.60 7.60 -5.41
CA MET A 53 1.60 7.49 -3.96
C MET A 53 1.93 8.86 -3.35
N LEU A 54 1.11 9.30 -2.40
CA LEU A 54 1.36 10.51 -1.62
C LEU A 54 2.09 10.16 -0.33
N TRP A 55 1.54 9.20 0.41
CA TRP A 55 2.13 8.70 1.66
C TRP A 55 1.44 7.41 2.10
N GLY A 56 2.01 6.76 3.10
CA GLY A 56 1.37 5.64 3.77
C GLY A 56 2.04 5.28 5.08
N GLU A 57 1.44 4.32 5.76
CA GLU A 57 2.01 3.68 6.93
C GLU A 57 1.62 2.20 6.94
N GLY A 58 2.32 1.41 7.75
CA GLY A 58 2.01 0.01 7.91
C GLY A 58 2.52 -0.56 9.21
N LEU A 59 2.03 -1.76 9.51
CA LEU A 59 2.45 -2.62 10.59
C LEU A 59 2.88 -3.95 9.98
N SER A 60 4.11 -4.39 10.22
CA SER A 60 4.62 -5.68 9.76
C SER A 60 3.96 -6.85 10.53
N PRO A 61 4.13 -8.10 10.07
CA PRO A 61 3.72 -9.28 10.83
C PRO A 61 4.36 -9.36 12.22
N SER A 62 5.61 -8.89 12.36
CA SER A 62 6.35 -8.76 13.63
C SER A 62 5.93 -7.56 14.49
N ARG A 63 4.86 -6.83 14.10
CA ARG A 63 4.34 -5.63 14.76
C ARG A 63 5.29 -4.41 14.74
N GLU A 64 6.20 -4.36 13.79
CA GLU A 64 6.99 -3.16 13.53
C GLU A 64 6.20 -2.13 12.75
N ARG A 65 6.19 -0.88 13.20
CA ARG A 65 5.56 0.23 12.48
C ARG A 65 6.50 0.76 11.40
N ARG A 66 5.97 0.95 10.21
CA ARG A 66 6.69 1.53 9.06
C ARG A 66 5.92 2.74 8.54
N ARG A 67 6.66 3.77 8.15
CA ARG A 67 6.15 5.04 7.65
C ARG A 67 6.73 5.29 6.26
N PHE A 68 5.88 5.57 5.28
CA PHE A 68 6.24 5.74 3.88
C PHE A 68 6.01 7.20 3.46
N TYR A 69 7.02 8.04 3.64
CA TYR A 69 7.01 9.47 3.28
C TYR A 69 8.33 9.87 2.62
N GLY A 70 8.31 10.96 1.84
CA GLY A 70 9.51 11.50 1.18
C GLY A 70 9.99 10.70 -0.05
N ILE A 71 11.22 10.95 -0.47
CA ILE A 71 11.82 10.32 -1.66
C ILE A 71 11.96 8.80 -1.46
N GLY A 72 11.66 8.00 -2.49
CA GLY A 72 11.74 6.53 -2.43
C GLY A 72 10.67 5.86 -1.56
N LYS A 73 9.58 6.57 -1.23
CA LYS A 73 8.45 6.00 -0.46
C LYS A 73 7.73 4.86 -1.19
N THR A 74 7.70 4.92 -2.52
CA THR A 74 7.12 3.90 -3.39
C THR A 74 7.91 2.60 -3.27
N ASP A 75 9.22 2.66 -3.44
CA ASP A 75 10.11 1.48 -3.37
C ASP A 75 10.12 0.87 -1.97
N ARG A 76 10.11 1.71 -0.93
CA ARG A 76 10.01 1.25 0.47
C ARG A 76 8.68 0.56 0.76
N PHE A 77 7.58 1.02 0.17
CA PHE A 77 6.29 0.36 0.35
C PHE A 77 6.22 -0.95 -0.43
N ALA A 78 6.70 -0.98 -1.68
CA ALA A 78 6.83 -2.22 -2.45
C ALA A 78 7.70 -3.25 -1.71
N SER A 79 8.84 -2.83 -1.15
CA SER A 79 9.70 -3.70 -0.34
C SER A 79 8.99 -4.19 0.92
N PHE A 80 8.22 -3.33 1.60
CA PHE A 80 7.44 -3.73 2.78
C PHE A 80 6.39 -4.80 2.44
N LEU A 81 5.73 -4.71 1.28
CA LEU A 81 4.78 -5.72 0.82
C LEU A 81 5.45 -7.06 0.49
N ALA A 82 6.73 -7.03 0.09
CA ALA A 82 7.52 -8.22 -0.22
C ALA A 82 8.20 -8.85 1.01
N ASP A 83 8.31 -8.10 2.11
CA ASP A 83 8.90 -8.56 3.37
C ASP A 83 7.91 -9.49 4.12
N ARG A 84 8.40 -10.61 4.65
CA ARG A 84 7.59 -11.67 5.28
C ARG A 84 7.95 -11.88 6.74
#